data_AF-A0A7R8ZYQ6-F1
#
_entry.id   AF-A0A7R8ZYQ6-F1
#
_cell.length_a   1.000
_cell.length_b   1.000
_cell.length_c   1.000
_cell.angle_alpha   90.00
_cell.angle_beta   90.00
_cell.angle_gamma   90.00
#
_symmetry.space_group_name_H-M   'P 1'
#
loop_
_entity.id
_entity.type
_entity.pdbx_description
1 polymer ?
#
loop_
_entity_poly.entity_id
_entity_poly.type
_entity_poly.pdbx_seq_one_letter_code
_entity_poly.pdbx_strand_id
1 'polypeptide(L)' 'HHDIEPDIITIAKGMGNGFPIGGVLISNKFKASYGLLGTTFGGNHLACAAALSVLEVMEQERLIENVNE' A
#
# COMPACT_ATOMS: atom_id res chain seq x y z
N HIS A 1 -4.11 7.93 14.42
CA HIS A 1 -4.93 9.10 14.02
C HIS A 1 -6.40 9.01 14.41
N HIS A 2 -7.18 7.97 14.05
CA HIS A 2 -8.64 7.96 14.32
C HIS A 2 -9.20 6.70 14.99
N ASP A 3 -8.36 5.74 15.38
CA ASP A 3 -8.78 4.48 16.03
C ASP A 3 -9.92 3.75 15.28
N ILE A 4 -9.75 3.61 13.96
CA ILE A 4 -10.71 2.92 13.08
C ILE A 4 -10.10 1.59 12.66
N GLU A 5 -10.90 0.53 12.68
CA GLU A 5 -10.58 -0.76 12.10
C GLU A 5 -11.40 -0.95 10.81
N PRO A 6 -10.87 -0.49 9.65
CA PRO A 6 -11.59 -0.56 8.39
C PRO A 6 -11.57 -1.97 7.80
N ASP A 7 -12.66 -2.28 7.13
CA ASP A 7 -12.86 -3.55 6.44
C ASP A 7 -12.10 -3.66 5.12
N ILE A 8 -11.94 -2.51 4.47
CA ILE A 8 -11.23 -2.34 3.21
C ILE A 8 -10.47 -1.00 3.28
N ILE A 9 -9.19 -1.01 2.92
CA ILE A 9 -8.36 0.20 2.81
C ILE A 9 -7.83 0.28 1.38
N THR A 10 -7.96 1.44 0.74
CA THR A 10 -7.36 1.72 -0.56
C THR A 10 -6.11 2.60 -0.39
N ILE A 11 -5.04 2.26 -1.11
CA ILE A 11 -3.74 2.95 -1.03
C ILE A 11 -3.15 3.13 -2.42
N ALA A 12 -2.40 4.21 -2.63
CA ALA A 12 -1.68 4.56 -3.86
C ALA A 12 -0.70 5.70 -3.51
N LYS A 13 -0.51 6.68 -4.41
CA LYS A 13 0.25 7.92 -4.19
C LYS A 13 1.60 7.68 -3.49
N GLY A 14 1.69 7.99 -2.19
CA GLY A 14 2.89 7.81 -1.38
C GLY A 14 3.46 6.39 -1.44
N MET A 15 2.63 5.37 -1.67
CA MET A 15 3.05 3.97 -1.80
C MET A 15 4.14 3.76 -2.86
N GLY A 16 4.12 4.50 -3.97
CA GLY A 16 5.13 4.40 -5.02
C GLY A 16 6.02 5.62 -5.16
N ASN A 17 5.78 6.66 -4.36
CA ASN A 17 6.45 7.97 -4.40
C ASN A 17 6.84 8.45 -5.82
N GLY A 18 5.89 8.39 -6.76
CA GLY A 18 6.09 8.78 -8.16
C GLY A 18 6.03 7.62 -9.16
N PHE A 19 6.28 6.37 -8.76
CA PHE A 19 6.08 5.20 -9.62
C PHE A 19 4.63 4.68 -9.54
N PRO A 20 4.00 4.24 -10.64
CA PRO A 20 2.62 3.76 -10.62
C PRO A 20 2.43 2.48 -9.81
N ILE A 21 1.80 2.62 -8.65
CA ILE A 21 1.33 1.50 -7.82
C ILE A 21 0.12 1.91 -6.98
N GLY A 22 -0.79 0.95 -6.79
CA GLY A 22 -1.91 1.06 -5.86
C GLY A 22 -2.25 -0.30 -5.29
N GLY A 23 -3.00 -0.31 -4.19
CA GLY A 23 -3.34 -1.51 -3.45
C GLY A 23 -4.68 -1.39 -2.75
N VAL A 24 -5.27 -2.55 -2.45
CA VAL A 24 -6.46 -2.69 -1.63
C VAL A 24 -6.15 -3.72 -0.55
N LEU A 25 -6.19 -3.29 0.71
CA LEU A 25 -6.10 -4.17 1.89
C LEU A 25 -7.53 -4.61 2.23
N ILE A 26 -7.78 -5.92 2.25
CA ILE A 26 -9.13 -6.48 2.45
C ILE A 26 -9.10 -7.34 3.71
N SER A 27 -10.01 -7.09 4.64
CA SER A 27 -10.14 -7.87 5.87
C SER A 27 -10.48 -9.34 5.60
N ASN A 28 -9.95 -10.25 6.42
CA ASN A 28 -10.16 -11.70 6.32
C ASN A 28 -11.63 -12.14 6.49
N LYS A 29 -12.52 -11.25 6.92
CA LYS A 29 -13.96 -11.48 6.97
C LYS A 29 -14.57 -11.68 5.57
N PHE A 30 -13.90 -11.20 4.52
CA PHE A 30 -14.29 -11.46 3.15
C PHE A 30 -13.54 -12.69 2.63
N LYS A 31 -14.30 -13.73 2.27
CA LYS A 31 -13.71 -14.92 1.66
C LYS A 31 -13.28 -14.60 0.23
N ALA A 32 -11.98 -14.72 -0.04
CA ALA A 32 -11.45 -14.58 -1.39
C ALA A 32 -12.05 -15.64 -2.33
N SER A 33 -12.35 -15.24 -3.56
CA SER A 33 -12.68 -16.17 -4.63
C SER A 33 -11.95 -15.80 -5.91
N TYR A 34 -11.67 -16.81 -6.72
CA TYR A 34 -10.96 -16.64 -7.98
C TYR A 34 -11.74 -15.72 -8.92
N GLY A 35 -11.05 -14.80 -9.58
CA GLY A 35 -11.62 -13.86 -10.55
C GLY A 35 -12.21 -12.57 -9.99
N LEU A 36 -12.23 -12.36 -8.66
CA LEU A 36 -12.72 -11.10 -8.08
C LEU A 36 -11.79 -9.91 -8.28
N LEU A 37 -10.49 -10.17 -8.41
CA LEU A 37 -9.46 -9.15 -8.60
C LEU A 37 -8.75 -9.45 -9.92
N GLY A 38 -8.60 -8.43 -10.76
CA GLY A 38 -8.04 -8.58 -12.10
C GLY A 38 -7.22 -7.35 -12.48
N THR A 39 -6.02 -7.59 -12.99
CA THR A 39 -5.11 -6.53 -13.42
C THR A 39 -4.04 -7.11 -14.34
N THR A 40 -3.70 -6.39 -15.40
CA THR A 40 -2.61 -6.77 -16.32
C THR A 40 -1.24 -6.42 -15.76
N PHE A 41 -1.13 -5.31 -15.02
CA PHE A 41 0.15 -4.74 -14.55
C PHE A 41 0.27 -4.70 -13.02
N GLY A 42 -0.76 -5.11 -12.29
CA GLY A 42 -0.77 -5.08 -10.84
C GLY A 42 0.21 -6.10 -10.28
N GLY A 43 0.89 -5.73 -9.19
CA GLY A 43 1.93 -6.57 -8.60
C GLY A 43 3.16 -6.76 -9.50
N ASN A 44 3.38 -5.88 -10.49
CA ASN A 44 4.60 -5.98 -11.31
C ASN A 44 5.85 -5.72 -10.46
N HIS A 45 6.94 -6.41 -10.82
CA HIS A 45 8.18 -6.43 -10.04
C HIS A 45 8.79 -5.05 -9.82
N LEU A 46 8.76 -4.17 -10.83
CA LEU A 46 9.35 -2.83 -10.72
C LEU A 46 8.54 -1.96 -9.75
N ALA A 47 7.21 -2.02 -9.81
CA ALA A 47 6.34 -1.33 -8.87
C ALA A 47 6.57 -1.81 -7.43
N CYS A 48 6.66 -3.12 -7.22
CA CYS A 48 6.93 -3.68 -5.89
C CYS A 48 8.30 -3.27 -5.36
N ALA A 49 9.34 -3.29 -6.20
CA ALA A 49 10.68 -2.85 -5.81
C ALA A 49 10.70 -1.36 -5.42
N ALA A 50 10.05 -0.50 -6.22
CA ALA A 50 9.94 0.92 -5.91
C ALA A 50 9.20 1.15 -4.57
N ALA A 51 8.09 0.45 -4.34
CA ALA A 51 7.32 0.58 -3.10
C ALA A 51 8.10 0.07 -1.87
N LEU A 52 8.88 -1.00 -2.00
CA LEU A 52 9.76 -1.48 -0.93
C LEU A 52 10.84 -0.46 -0.59
N SER A 53 11.51 0.11 -1.59
CA SER A 53 12.51 1.16 -1.35
C SER A 53 11.92 2.40 -0.70
N VAL A 54 10.69 2.78 -1.05
CA VAL A 54 9.98 3.88 -0.36
C VAL A 54 9.77 3.55 1.12
N LEU A 55 9.30 2.34 1.44
CA LEU A 55 9.11 1.92 2.83
C LEU A 55 10.44 1.90 3.61
N GLU A 56 11.52 1.39 3.01
CA GLU A 56 12.86 1.37 3.60
C GLU A 56 13.33 2.78 3.95
N VAL A 57 13.18 3.75 3.03
CA VAL A 57 13.53 5.15 3.28
C VAL A 57 12.65 5.76 4.37
N MET A 58 11.33 5.51 4.33
CA MET A 58 10.40 6.01 5.35
C MET A 58 10.78 5.54 6.76
N GLU A 59 11.22 4.28 6.89
CA GLU A 59 11.68 3.69 8.15
C GLU A 59 13.05 4.26 8.57
N GLN A 60 14.04 4.24 7.67
CA GLN A 60 15.40 4.70 7.95
C GLN A 60 15.47 6.17 8.36
N GLU A 61 14.71 7.02 7.67
CA GLU A 61 14.66 8.46 7.93
C GLU A 61 13.62 8.85 9.00
N ARG A 62 12.89 7.86 9.56
CA ARG A 62 11.84 8.07 10.57
C ARG A 62 10.82 9.12 10.13
N LEU A 63 10.43 9.09 8.85
CA LEU A 63 9.64 10.16 8.23
C LEU A 63 8.28 10.36 8.89
N ILE A 64 7.68 9.29 9.45
CA ILE A 64 6.41 9.38 10.19
C ILE A 64 6.56 10.27 11.42
N GLU A 65 7.71 10.25 12.09
CA GLU A 65 7.93 11.09 13.27
C GLU A 65 8.13 12.57 12.92
N ASN A 66 8.70 12.83 11.75
CA ASN A 66 8.95 14.19 11.25
C ASN A 66 7.65 14.92 10.83
N VAL A 67 6.54 14.21 10.67
CA VAL A 67 5.24 14.79 10.29
C VAL A 67 4.24 14.81 11.44
N ASN A 68 4.67 14.45 12.65
CA ASN A 68 3.84 14.55 13.83
C ASN A 68 3.70 16.02 14.25
N GLU A 69 2.46 16.51 14.33
CA GLU A 69 2.05 17.52 15.32
C GLU A 69 1.78 16.84 16.66
#